data_AF-A0A5C7J4P4-F1
#
_entry.id   AF-A0A5C7J4P4-F1
#
_cell.length_a   1.000
_cell.length_b   1.000
_cell.length_c   1.000
_cell.angle_alpha   90.00
_cell.angle_beta   90.00
_cell.angle_gamma   90.00
#
_symmetry.space_group_name_H-M   'P 1'
#
loop_
_entity.id
_entity.type
_entity.pdbx_description
1 polymer ?
#
loop_
_entity_poly.entity_id
_entity_poly.type
_entity_poly.pdbx_seq_one_letter_code
_entity_poly.pdbx_strand_id
1 'polypeptide(L)'
;MRKEKEAIISGTKFKVTQLGFADGMELLTTLGHIIGPALSDPQRATSPAAIIGNIIGRLSFAEIMSITDKLAKSTRVEQEPGRWPLLEPEVDLAGNYDLTVRWLKFALEVNYGDFFAAGGLLQDVISPVAANPA
;
A
#
# COMPACT_ATOMS: atom_id res chain seq x y z
N MET A 1 9.45 8.29 14.44
CA MET A 1 8.06 7.95 14.81
C MET A 1 7.34 7.48 13.55
N ARG A 2 6.54 6.41 13.60
CA ARG A 2 5.84 5.90 12.40
C ARG A 2 4.69 6.85 12.04
N LYS A 3 4.50 7.13 10.74
CA LYS A 3 3.41 8.01 10.28
C LYS A 3 2.07 7.31 10.51
N GLU A 4 1.05 8.08 10.89
CA GLU A 4 -0.33 7.62 10.99
C GLU A 4 -1.20 8.53 10.12
N LYS A 5 -2.15 7.95 9.39
CA LYS A 5 -3.15 8.71 8.66
C LYS A 5 -4.53 8.12 8.90
N GLU A 6 -5.52 9.00 8.90
CA GLU A 6 -6.93 8.64 9.00
C GLU A 6 -7.65 8.92 7.69
N ALA A 7 -8.64 8.11 7.36
CA ALA A 7 -9.52 8.32 6.22
C ALA A 7 -10.90 7.74 6.49
N ILE A 8 -11.92 8.36 5.88
CA ILE A 8 -13.27 7.81 5.80
C ILE A 8 -13.40 7.10 4.45
N ILE A 9 -13.69 5.80 4.48
CA ILE A 9 -13.81 4.95 3.30
C ILE A 9 -15.18 4.28 3.35
N SER A 10 -16.04 4.60 2.39
CA SER A 10 -17.41 4.06 2.30
C SER A 10 -18.22 4.21 3.60
N GLY A 11 -18.02 5.31 4.33
CA GLY A 11 -18.69 5.60 5.61
C GLY A 11 -17.98 5.06 6.85
N THR A 12 -16.99 4.18 6.69
CA THR A 12 -16.20 3.62 7.78
C THR A 12 -14.90 4.41 7.98
N LYS A 13 -14.56 4.74 9.22
CA LYS A 13 -13.29 5.43 9.51
C LYS A 13 -12.18 4.43 9.78
N PHE A 14 -11.06 4.64 9.11
CA PHE A 14 -9.84 3.88 9.29
C PHE A 14 -8.71 4.77 9.75
N LYS A 15 -7.84 4.19 10.54
CA LYS A 15 -6.58 4.78 11.00
C LYS A 15 -5.48 3.78 10.69
N VAL A 16 -4.60 4.12 9.76
CA VAL A 16 -3.49 3.24 9.36
C VAL A 16 -2.21 3.83 9.91
N THR A 17 -1.51 3.05 10.73
CA THR A 17 -0.13 3.32 11.10
C THR A 17 0.77 2.67 10.06
N GLN A 18 1.81 3.38 9.62
CA GLN A 18 2.84 2.87 8.74
C GLN A 18 3.48 1.59 9.33
N LEU A 19 3.78 0.62 8.48
CA LEU A 19 4.46 -0.61 8.86
C LEU A 19 5.85 -0.31 9.44
N GLY A 20 6.33 -1.23 10.27
CA GLY A 20 7.73 -1.24 10.68
C GLY A 20 8.64 -1.59 9.49
N PHE A 21 9.95 -1.40 9.66
CA PHE A 21 10.93 -1.60 8.58
C PHE A 21 10.85 -3.01 7.96
N ALA A 22 10.87 -4.07 8.78
CA ALA A 22 10.87 -5.44 8.29
C ALA A 22 9.61 -5.77 7.47
N ASP A 23 8.42 -5.54 8.05
CA ASP A 23 7.14 -5.77 7.37
C ASP A 23 6.99 -4.90 6.11
N GLY A 24 7.43 -3.65 6.19
CA GLY A 24 7.38 -2.71 5.08
C GLY A 24 8.28 -3.13 3.91
N MET A 25 9.48 -3.64 4.18
CA MET A 25 10.40 -4.14 3.16
C MET A 25 9.91 -5.45 2.54
N GLU A 26 9.42 -6.39 3.35
CA GLU A 26 8.87 -7.66 2.85
C GLU A 26 7.68 -7.43 1.92
N LEU A 27 6.75 -6.54 2.32
CA LEU A 27 5.63 -6.16 1.48
C LEU A 27 6.11 -5.45 0.22
N LEU A 28 7.05 -4.50 0.32
CA LEU A 28 7.60 -3.81 -0.85
C LEU A 28 8.24 -4.77 -1.86
N THR A 29 9.00 -5.75 -1.39
CA THR A 29 9.60 -6.78 -2.23
C THR A 29 8.53 -7.62 -2.93
N THR A 30 7.47 -8.01 -2.20
CA THR A 30 6.33 -8.73 -2.77
C THR A 30 5.68 -7.91 -3.88
N LEU A 31 5.31 -6.65 -3.59
CA LEU A 31 4.74 -5.74 -4.58
C LEU A 31 5.66 -5.52 -5.78
N GLY A 32 6.97 -5.40 -5.54
CA GLY A 32 8.01 -5.27 -6.55
C GLY A 32 8.05 -6.42 -7.55
N HIS A 33 7.91 -7.67 -7.09
CA HIS A 33 7.85 -8.85 -7.97
C HIS A 33 6.60 -8.84 -8.86
N ILE A 34 5.46 -8.36 -8.33
CA ILE A 34 4.20 -8.27 -9.05
C ILE A 34 4.24 -7.17 -10.12
N ILE A 35 4.84 -6.02 -9.80
CA ILE A 35 4.90 -4.88 -10.72
C ILE A 35 6.11 -4.86 -11.65
N GLY A 36 7.18 -5.60 -11.35
CA GLY A 36 8.38 -5.63 -12.19
C GLY A 36 8.07 -5.83 -13.67
N PRO A 37 7.26 -6.84 -14.04
CA PRO A 37 6.81 -7.05 -15.43
C PRO A 37 5.83 -5.98 -15.95
N ALA A 38 5.14 -5.25 -15.08
CA ALA A 38 4.19 -4.18 -15.41
C ALA A 38 4.89 -2.86 -15.74
N LEU A 39 6.02 -2.59 -15.08
CA LEU A 39 6.78 -1.34 -15.20
C LEU A 39 7.55 -1.22 -16.52
N SER A 40 7.68 -2.31 -17.27
CA SER A 40 8.20 -2.35 -18.64
C SER A 40 7.23 -1.81 -19.69
N ASP A 41 5.98 -1.49 -19.33
CA ASP A 41 5.00 -0.90 -20.25
C ASP A 41 5.23 0.62 -20.41
N PRO A 42 5.51 1.11 -21.64
CA PRO A 42 5.74 2.53 -21.91
C PRO A 42 4.51 3.43 -21.71
N GLN A 43 3.28 2.90 -21.59
CA GLN A 43 2.07 3.68 -21.29
C GLN A 43 1.88 3.92 -19.77
N ARG A 44 2.92 4.45 -19.11
CA ARG A 44 2.96 4.58 -17.65
C ARG A 44 1.74 5.28 -17.06
N ALA A 45 1.17 4.64 -16.03
CA ALA A 45 0.33 5.31 -15.04
C ALA A 45 1.12 6.47 -14.41
N THR A 46 0.65 7.70 -14.60
CA THR A 46 1.37 8.92 -14.21
C THR A 46 1.16 9.33 -12.75
N SER A 47 0.33 8.62 -11.99
CA SER A 47 0.04 8.94 -10.58
C SER A 47 0.25 7.76 -9.62
N PRO A 48 0.67 8.02 -8.36
CA PRO A 48 0.81 7.00 -7.31
C PRO A 48 -0.44 6.15 -7.11
N ALA A 49 -1.62 6.79 -7.12
CA ALA A 49 -2.90 6.11 -6.96
C ALA A 49 -3.18 5.11 -8.10
N ALA A 50 -2.78 5.44 -9.33
CA ALA A 50 -2.94 4.53 -10.48
C ALA A 50 -1.94 3.37 -10.44
N ILE A 51 -0.71 3.59 -9.97
CA ILE A 51 0.27 2.52 -9.71
C ILE A 51 -0.29 1.53 -8.68
N ILE A 52 -0.82 2.05 -7.56
CA ILE A 52 -1.42 1.22 -6.50
C ILE A 52 -2.66 0.47 -7.00
N GLY A 53 -3.51 1.11 -7.81
CA GLY A 53 -4.65 0.42 -8.44
C GLY A 53 -4.21 -0.73 -9.34
N ASN A 54 -3.17 -0.52 -10.15
CA ASN A 54 -2.59 -1.55 -11.02
C ASN A 54 -1.95 -2.70 -10.23
N ILE A 55 -1.30 -2.40 -9.10
CA ILE A 55 -0.79 -3.40 -8.15
C ILE A 55 -1.94 -4.30 -7.72
N ILE A 56 -2.98 -3.71 -7.14
CA ILE A 56 -4.09 -4.47 -6.55
C ILE A 56 -4.79 -5.34 -7.62
N GLY A 57 -4.97 -4.80 -8.84
CA GLY A 57 -5.59 -5.54 -9.94
C GLY A 57 -4.80 -6.75 -10.47
N ARG A 58 -3.53 -6.91 -10.07
CA ARG A 58 -2.65 -8.03 -10.50
C ARG A 58 -2.39 -9.05 -9.40
N LEU A 59 -2.81 -8.77 -8.17
CA LEU A 59 -2.61 -9.70 -7.05
C LEU A 59 -3.47 -10.94 -7.23
N SER A 60 -2.87 -12.10 -6.98
CA SER A 60 -3.62 -13.34 -6.77
C SER A 60 -4.40 -13.28 -5.44
N PHE A 61 -5.39 -14.16 -5.29
CA PHE A 61 -6.16 -14.26 -4.04
C PHE A 61 -5.26 -14.50 -2.81
N ALA A 62 -4.27 -15.39 -2.92
CA ALA A 62 -3.35 -15.69 -1.82
C ALA A 62 -2.51 -14.46 -1.41
N GLU A 63 -2.08 -13.66 -2.39
CA GLU A 63 -1.35 -12.42 -2.13
C GLU A 63 -2.27 -11.36 -1.50
N ILE A 64 -3.51 -11.21 -1.99
CA ILE A 64 -4.50 -10.29 -1.38
C ILE A 64 -4.71 -10.65 0.08
N MET A 65 -4.91 -11.92 0.41
CA MET A 65 -5.07 -12.39 1.79
C MET A 65 -3.85 -12.08 2.64
N SER A 66 -2.65 -12.46 2.18
CA SER A 66 -1.40 -12.21 2.92
C SER A 66 -1.13 -10.72 3.15
N ILE A 67 -1.41 -9.86 2.16
CA ILE A 67 -1.22 -8.42 2.25
C ILE A 67 -2.26 -7.81 3.19
N THR A 68 -3.51 -8.27 3.11
CA THR A 68 -4.61 -7.86 3.99
C THR A 68 -4.26 -8.15 5.45
N ASP A 69 -3.84 -9.38 5.77
CA ASP A 69 -3.49 -9.76 7.15
C ASP A 69 -2.31 -8.93 7.68
N LYS A 70 -1.33 -8.63 6.82
CA LYS A 70 -0.19 -7.80 7.21
C LYS A 70 -0.59 -6.36 7.49
N LEU A 71 -1.40 -5.75 6.63
CA LEU A 71 -1.85 -4.36 6.77
C LEU A 71 -2.90 -4.18 7.87
N ALA A 72 -3.72 -5.19 8.14
CA ALA A 72 -4.72 -5.17 9.20
C ALA A 72 -4.08 -5.03 10.59
N LYS A 73 -2.91 -5.64 10.82
CA LYS A 73 -2.15 -5.53 12.07
C LYS A 73 -1.69 -4.12 12.42
N SER A 74 -1.64 -3.21 11.44
CA SER A 74 -1.33 -1.79 11.63
C SER A 74 -2.50 -0.86 11.33
N THR A 75 -3.70 -1.41 11.15
CA THR A 75 -4.92 -0.66 10.89
C THR A 75 -5.84 -0.75 12.10
N ARG A 76 -6.43 0.38 12.47
CA ARG A 76 -7.56 0.46 13.38
C ARG A 76 -8.80 0.95 12.64
N VAL A 77 -9.95 0.47 13.07
CA VAL A 77 -11.27 0.84 12.50
C VAL A 77 -12.15 1.42 13.62
N GLU A 78 -12.88 2.48 13.35
CA GLU A 78 -13.86 3.00 14.31
C GLU A 78 -15.16 2.21 14.18
N GLN A 79 -15.45 1.35 15.18
CA GLN A 79 -16.70 0.60 15.25
C GLN A 79 -17.79 1.36 16.03
N GLU A 80 -17.36 2.12 17.05
CA GLU A 80 -18.20 2.98 17.89
C GLU A 80 -17.46 4.30 18.10
N PRO A 81 -18.16 5.43 18.31
CA PRO A 81 -17.51 6.73 18.51
C PRO A 81 -16.41 6.69 19.57
N GLY A 82 -15.16 6.93 19.16
CA GLY A 82 -13.99 6.93 20.05
C GLY A 82 -13.38 5.55 20.32
N ARG A 83 -13.94 4.46 19.79
CA ARG A 83 -13.42 3.10 19.97
C ARG A 83 -12.74 2.60 18.69
N TRP A 84 -11.43 2.36 18.80
CA TRP A 84 -10.55 2.04 17.68
C TRP A 84 -9.82 0.68 17.87
N PRO A 85 -10.54 -0.46 17.81
CA PRO A 85 -9.90 -1.77 17.76
C PRO A 85 -8.99 -1.92 16.54
N LEU A 86 -8.13 -2.94 16.57
CA LEU A 86 -7.44 -3.37 15.35
C LEU A 86 -8.49 -3.87 14.34
N LEU A 87 -8.19 -3.67 13.06
CA LEU A 87 -9.01 -4.20 11.99
C LEU A 87 -8.96 -5.73 12.01
N GLU A 88 -10.13 -6.36 12.02
CA GLU A 88 -10.32 -7.80 11.86
C GLU A 88 -10.95 -8.06 10.48
N PRO A 89 -10.17 -8.45 9.45
CA PRO A 89 -10.67 -8.54 8.07
C PRO A 89 -11.89 -9.46 7.92
N GLU A 90 -11.94 -10.57 8.66
CA GLU A 90 -13.04 -11.53 8.62
C GLU A 90 -14.36 -10.99 9.21
N VAL A 91 -14.31 -9.87 9.92
CA VAL A 91 -15.47 -9.24 10.55
C VAL A 91 -15.77 -7.90 9.88
N ASP A 92 -14.78 -7.00 9.86
CA ASP A 92 -14.97 -5.61 9.45
C ASP A 92 -15.05 -5.43 7.92
N LEU A 93 -14.49 -6.37 7.15
CA LEU A 93 -14.47 -6.32 5.68
C LEU A 93 -15.36 -7.38 5.03
N ALA A 94 -15.98 -8.26 5.82
CA ALA A 94 -16.77 -9.38 5.33
C ALA A 94 -17.90 -8.93 4.40
N GLY A 95 -17.94 -9.50 3.19
CA GLY A 95 -18.95 -9.18 2.17
C GLY A 95 -18.82 -7.77 1.56
N ASN A 96 -17.86 -6.95 1.99
CA ASN A 96 -17.65 -5.60 1.49
C ASN A 96 -16.33 -5.48 0.71
N TYR A 97 -16.32 -6.06 -0.49
CA TYR A 97 -15.11 -6.12 -1.33
C TYR A 97 -14.69 -4.75 -1.88
N ASP A 98 -15.64 -3.85 -2.16
CA ASP A 98 -15.31 -2.47 -2.54
C ASP A 98 -14.58 -1.74 -1.41
N LEU A 99 -15.08 -1.86 -0.17
CA LEU A 99 -14.40 -1.33 1.02
C LEU A 99 -13.01 -1.94 1.18
N THR A 100 -12.88 -3.25 1.00
CA THR A 100 -11.60 -3.97 1.08
C THR A 100 -10.57 -3.39 0.11
N VAL A 101 -10.93 -3.24 -1.17
CA VAL A 101 -10.03 -2.72 -2.20
C VAL A 101 -9.67 -1.26 -1.94
N ARG A 102 -10.64 -0.43 -1.51
CA ARG A 102 -10.37 0.98 -1.18
C ARG A 102 -9.49 1.13 0.05
N TRP A 103 -9.71 0.30 1.07
CA TRP A 103 -8.87 0.26 2.26
C TRP A 103 -7.45 -0.22 1.92
N LEU A 104 -7.29 -1.28 1.11
CA LEU A 104 -5.97 -1.72 0.63
C LEU A 104 -5.24 -0.59 -0.09
N LYS A 105 -5.92 0.13 -0.99
CA LYS A 105 -5.34 1.29 -1.67
C LYS A 105 -4.87 2.33 -0.65
N PHE A 106 -5.72 2.72 0.29
CA PHE A 106 -5.37 3.70 1.32
C PHE A 106 -4.18 3.24 2.18
N ALA A 107 -4.20 1.99 2.65
CA ALA A 107 -3.13 1.43 3.45
C ALA A 107 -1.79 1.40 2.69
N LEU A 108 -1.81 1.08 1.39
CA LEU A 108 -0.63 1.15 0.53
C LEU A 108 -0.16 2.59 0.31
N GLU A 109 -1.06 3.57 0.16
CA GLU A 109 -0.71 5.00 0.06
C GLU A 109 -0.05 5.52 1.34
N VAL A 110 -0.49 5.06 2.52
CA VAL A 110 0.12 5.42 3.80
C VAL A 110 1.54 4.89 3.91
N ASN A 111 1.80 3.70 3.39
CA ASN A 111 3.10 3.05 3.47
C ASN A 111 4.09 3.50 2.39
N TYR A 112 3.60 3.70 1.16
CA TYR A 112 4.43 3.84 -0.04
C TYR A 112 4.06 5.03 -0.93
N GLY A 113 3.07 5.85 -0.54
CA GLY A 113 2.63 6.99 -1.35
C GLY A 113 3.77 7.95 -1.68
N ASP A 114 4.58 8.31 -0.68
CA ASP A 114 5.74 9.19 -0.86
C ASP A 114 6.78 8.54 -1.81
N PHE A 115 6.98 7.23 -1.67
CA PHE A 115 7.91 6.46 -2.48
C PHE A 115 7.49 6.39 -3.96
N PHE A 116 6.19 6.23 -4.24
CA PHE A 116 5.67 6.26 -5.61
C PHE A 116 5.58 7.69 -6.17
N ALA A 117 5.36 8.71 -5.33
CA ALA A 117 5.26 10.12 -5.74
C ALA A 117 6.62 10.73 -6.10
N ALA A 118 7.69 10.31 -5.45
CA ALA A 118 9.04 10.82 -5.68
C ALA A 118 9.69 10.32 -6.99
N GLY A 119 8.94 9.72 -7.93
CA GLY A 119 9.48 9.23 -9.20
C GLY A 119 9.55 7.72 -9.38
N GLY A 120 9.10 6.96 -8.37
CA GLY A 120 8.92 5.52 -8.44
C GLY A 120 10.15 4.68 -8.08
N LEU A 121 9.89 3.37 -7.93
CA LEU A 121 10.69 2.34 -7.25
C LEU A 121 12.17 2.20 -7.67
N LEU A 122 12.60 2.89 -8.73
CA LEU A 122 13.89 2.71 -9.39
C LEU A 122 14.50 3.99 -9.99
N GLN A 123 13.95 5.19 -9.75
CA GLN A 123 14.52 6.38 -10.40
C GLN A 123 15.95 6.72 -9.91
N ASP A 124 16.36 6.22 -8.73
CA ASP A 124 17.70 6.43 -8.15
C ASP A 124 18.52 5.17 -7.87
N VAL A 125 18.02 3.96 -8.13
CA VAL A 125 18.89 2.76 -8.10
C VAL A 125 19.82 2.72 -9.34
N ILE A 126 19.47 3.48 -10.40
CA ILE A 126 20.23 3.65 -11.66
C ILE A 126 20.57 5.14 -11.92
N SER A 127 20.79 5.94 -10.88
CA SER A 127 21.64 7.12 -11.05
C SER A 127 23.07 6.64 -10.82
N PRO A 128 23.88 6.37 -11.88
CA PRO A 128 25.28 6.05 -11.66
C PRO A 128 25.89 7.22 -10.91
N VAL A 129 26.62 6.91 -9.83
CA VAL A 129 27.55 7.85 -9.20
C VAL A 129 28.26 8.61 -10.33
N ALA A 130 28.10 9.93 -10.33
CA ALA A 130 28.60 10.82 -11.35
C ALA A 130 30.00 10.37 -11.80
N ALA A 131 30.13 10.03 -13.09
CA ALA A 131 31.43 9.88 -13.70
C ALA A 131 32.13 11.24 -13.55
N ASN A 132 33.08 11.29 -12.63
CA ASN A 132 33.93 12.44 -12.40
C ASN A 132 34.78 12.63 -13.67
N PRO A 133 34.65 13.71 -14.46
CA PRO A 133 35.66 14.00 -15.45
C PRO A 133 36.88 14.58 -14.73
N ALA A 134 38.01 13.94 -14.95
CA ALA A 134 39.33 14.36 -14.49
C ALA A 134 39.73 15.75 -15.04
#